data_AF-A0A4D5RUR0-F1
#
_entry.id   AF-A0A4D5RUR0-F1
#
_cell.length_a   1.000
_cell.length_b   1.000
_cell.length_c   1.000
_cell.angle_alpha   90.00
_cell.angle_beta   90.00
_cell.angle_gamma   90.00
#
_symmetry.space_group_name_H-M   'P 1'
#
loop_
_entity.id
_entity.type
_entity.pdbx_description
1 polymer ?
#
loop_
_entity_poly.entity_id
_entity_poly.type
_entity_poly.pdbx_seq_one_letter_code
_entity_poly.pdbx_strand_id
1 'polypeptide(L)'
;MFMALAIAALLALQAAAEPPEDPKCQYAWASLGTSGGDLHIHDGKPGQGAVAWGSFQNDIHFSGWTFLEVQSNGSYADDAQAYAAGAVEAHLTHDLMEKQYNNMYSRYCNGQPEYCERLLKFLLQNLEYSNSQERLHESTDPYWHMVHLQMKQLAGLSDHFENKTLNISNEYLNVTRALLFNIEGDVLDLEKVLKRVPDEYSVDQTPACSALIKVVADNDDILFAHDAWFLYRSMLRIEKKYTFPCTHIESVNYPRSHNQHVFIP
;
A
#
# COMPACT_ATOMS: atom_id res chain seq x y z
N MET A 1 -20.49 -11.19 51.02
CA MET A 1 -19.22 -11.56 50.38
C MET A 1 -19.35 -12.59 49.24
N PHE A 2 -20.55 -12.89 48.74
CA PHE A 2 -20.77 -13.77 47.57
C PHE A 2 -21.24 -13.03 46.31
N MET A 3 -21.74 -11.79 46.45
CA MET A 3 -22.27 -11.00 45.35
C MET A 3 -21.18 -10.27 44.54
N ALA A 4 -20.04 -9.94 45.18
CA ALA A 4 -18.91 -9.28 44.52
C ALA A 4 -18.09 -10.23 43.61
N LEU A 5 -18.03 -11.53 43.94
CA LEU A 5 -17.35 -12.53 43.11
C LEU A 5 -18.12 -12.88 41.83
N ALA A 6 -19.47 -12.81 41.86
CA ALA A 6 -20.29 -13.09 40.69
C ALA A 6 -20.21 -11.98 39.62
N ILE A 7 -20.05 -10.71 40.04
CA ILE A 7 -19.92 -9.57 39.12
C ILE A 7 -18.53 -9.54 38.46
N ALA A 8 -17.47 -9.90 39.20
CA ALA A 8 -16.13 -10.03 38.64
C ALA A 8 -16.02 -11.18 37.61
N ALA A 9 -16.74 -12.29 37.82
CA ALA A 9 -16.78 -13.41 36.89
C ALA A 9 -17.57 -13.09 35.60
N LEU A 10 -18.60 -12.23 35.68
CA LEU A 10 -19.35 -11.77 34.50
C LEU A 10 -18.54 -10.78 33.65
N LEU A 11 -17.78 -9.89 34.28
CA LEU A 11 -16.90 -8.93 33.61
C LEU A 11 -15.66 -9.60 32.98
N ALA A 12 -15.17 -10.71 33.54
CA ALA A 12 -14.07 -11.48 32.97
C ALA A 12 -14.47 -12.31 31.74
N LEU A 13 -15.76 -12.67 31.59
CA LEU A 13 -16.24 -13.42 30.41
C LEU A 13 -16.47 -12.56 29.17
N GLN A 14 -16.51 -11.23 29.31
CA GLN A 14 -16.67 -10.30 28.18
C GLN A 14 -15.35 -9.86 27.54
N ALA A 15 -14.20 -10.23 28.12
CA ALA A 15 -12.88 -9.89 27.59
C ALA A 15 -12.32 -10.91 26.57
N ALA A 16 -13.07 -11.95 26.22
CA ALA A 16 -12.64 -13.01 25.30
C ALA A 16 -13.71 -13.40 24.26
N ALA A 17 -14.71 -12.55 24.04
CA ALA A 17 -15.54 -12.66 22.86
C ALA A 17 -14.87 -11.84 21.76
N GLU A 18 -14.25 -12.52 20.80
CA GLU A 18 -13.94 -11.88 19.52
C GLU A 18 -15.23 -11.19 19.03
N PRO A 19 -15.15 -9.93 18.54
CA PRO A 19 -16.32 -9.30 17.95
C PRO A 19 -16.88 -10.24 16.87
N PRO A 20 -18.21 -10.41 16.81
CA PRO A 20 -18.84 -11.25 15.81
C PRO A 20 -18.35 -10.81 14.43
N GLU A 21 -18.00 -11.77 13.56
CA GLU A 21 -17.58 -11.49 12.19
C GLU A 21 -18.57 -10.53 11.55
N ASP A 22 -18.09 -9.35 11.15
CA ASP A 22 -18.85 -8.53 10.21
C ASP A 22 -18.77 -9.27 8.86
N PRO A 23 -19.88 -9.82 8.34
CA PRO A 23 -19.86 -10.57 7.08
C PRO A 23 -19.44 -9.72 5.87
N LYS A 24 -19.26 -8.39 6.04
CA LYS A 24 -18.71 -7.48 5.03
C LYS A 24 -17.19 -7.31 5.08
N CYS A 25 -16.50 -7.78 6.11
CA CYS A 25 -15.07 -7.55 6.30
C CYS A 25 -14.26 -8.82 6.00
N GLN A 26 -13.38 -8.74 5.01
CA GLN A 26 -12.45 -9.79 4.64
C GLN A 26 -11.16 -9.63 5.44
N TYR A 27 -10.53 -10.75 5.81
CA TYR A 27 -9.26 -10.76 6.52
C TYR A 27 -8.29 -11.67 5.80
N ALA A 28 -7.02 -11.31 5.80
CA ALA A 28 -5.95 -12.16 5.30
C ALA A 28 -4.65 -11.89 6.04
N TRP A 29 -3.76 -12.87 6.05
CA TRP A 29 -2.46 -12.75 6.68
C TRP A 29 -1.41 -13.60 5.98
N ALA A 30 -0.15 -13.26 6.22
CA ALA A 30 1.00 -13.90 5.60
C ALA A 30 1.92 -14.54 6.64
N SER A 31 2.44 -15.73 6.33
CA SER A 31 3.42 -16.45 7.15
C SER A 31 4.64 -16.86 6.32
N LEU A 32 5.81 -16.96 6.94
CA LEU A 32 6.98 -17.59 6.32
C LEU A 32 6.86 -19.11 6.32
N GLY A 33 7.26 -19.73 5.22
CA GLY A 33 7.43 -21.18 5.09
C GLY A 33 8.61 -21.68 5.93
N THR A 34 8.73 -23.01 6.05
CA THR A 34 9.76 -23.67 6.88
C THR A 34 11.19 -23.41 6.42
N SER A 35 11.37 -23.06 5.14
CA SER A 35 12.64 -22.66 4.51
C SER A 35 13.04 -21.22 4.84
N GLY A 36 12.14 -20.42 5.43
CA GLY A 36 12.34 -19.02 5.81
C GLY A 36 12.16 -18.01 4.69
N GLY A 37 12.19 -18.43 3.42
CA GLY A 37 12.10 -17.53 2.25
C GLY A 37 10.72 -17.46 1.60
N ASP A 38 10.00 -18.58 1.56
CA ASP A 38 8.70 -18.66 0.89
C ASP A 38 7.62 -18.00 1.74
N LEU A 39 6.75 -17.19 1.13
CA LEU A 39 5.65 -16.53 1.83
C LEU A 39 4.32 -17.22 1.45
N HIS A 40 3.49 -17.50 2.45
CA HIS A 40 2.17 -18.10 2.26
C HIS A 40 1.09 -17.14 2.74
N ILE A 41 0.08 -16.92 1.89
CA ILE A 41 -1.12 -16.14 2.22
C ILE A 41 -2.21 -17.08 2.72
N HIS A 42 -2.92 -16.64 3.76
CA HIS A 42 -4.03 -17.35 4.38
C HIS A 42 -5.22 -16.41 4.53
N ASP A 43 -6.40 -16.91 4.21
CA ASP A 43 -7.67 -16.24 4.50
C ASP A 43 -7.98 -16.29 6.01
N GLY A 44 -8.66 -15.25 6.50
CA GLY A 44 -9.12 -15.14 7.88
C GLY A 44 -8.21 -14.29 8.77
N LYS A 45 -8.53 -14.27 10.06
CA LYS A 45 -7.79 -13.49 11.08
C LYS A 45 -6.36 -14.02 11.26
N PRO A 46 -5.40 -13.16 11.67
CA PRO A 46 -4.00 -13.55 11.81
C PRO A 46 -3.79 -14.71 12.78
N GLY A 47 -3.08 -15.73 12.30
CA GLY A 47 -2.66 -16.89 13.09
C GLY A 47 -1.29 -16.72 13.75
N GLN A 48 -0.84 -17.78 14.42
CA GLN A 48 0.52 -17.82 14.98
C GLN A 48 1.56 -17.74 13.85
N GLY A 49 2.54 -16.84 14.01
CA GLY A 49 3.60 -16.65 13.03
C GLY A 49 3.24 -15.69 11.88
N ALA A 50 2.19 -14.88 12.05
CA ALA A 50 1.85 -13.83 11.10
C ALA A 50 2.96 -12.77 11.01
N VAL A 51 3.47 -12.58 9.80
CA VAL A 51 4.44 -11.54 9.43
C VAL A 51 3.72 -10.23 9.15
N ALA A 52 2.62 -10.30 8.40
CA ALA A 52 1.71 -9.19 8.12
C ALA A 52 0.27 -9.71 8.02
N TRP A 53 -0.70 -8.84 8.28
CA TRP A 53 -2.12 -9.13 8.15
C TRP A 53 -2.89 -7.87 7.82
N GLY A 54 -4.09 -8.04 7.31
CA GLY A 54 -4.96 -6.93 6.99
C GLY A 54 -6.42 -7.28 7.04
N SER A 55 -7.23 -6.24 6.96
CA SER A 55 -8.68 -6.31 6.83
C SER A 55 -9.15 -5.41 5.70
N PHE A 56 -10.13 -5.87 4.94
CA PHE A 56 -10.69 -5.15 3.81
C PHE A 56 -12.21 -5.12 3.89
N GLN A 57 -12.77 -3.91 3.90
CA GLN A 57 -14.20 -3.68 3.90
C GLN A 57 -14.59 -2.95 2.62
N ASN A 58 -15.35 -3.64 1.76
CA ASN A 58 -15.84 -3.05 0.52
C ASN A 58 -17.21 -2.40 0.73
N ASP A 59 -17.24 -1.07 0.78
CA ASP A 59 -18.45 -0.27 0.94
C ASP A 59 -18.67 0.72 -0.23
N ILE A 60 -18.04 0.46 -1.38
CA ILE A 60 -18.10 1.36 -2.56
C ILE A 60 -19.54 1.67 -2.97
N HIS A 61 -20.45 0.70 -2.89
CA HIS A 61 -21.84 0.89 -3.30
C HIS A 61 -22.64 1.83 -2.38
N PHE A 62 -22.21 2.00 -1.13
CA PHE A 62 -22.92 2.82 -0.15
C PHE A 62 -22.22 4.17 0.08
N SER A 63 -20.91 4.16 0.34
CA SER A 63 -20.14 5.36 0.67
C SER A 63 -19.28 5.88 -0.48
N GLY A 64 -19.06 5.08 -1.53
CA GLY A 64 -18.06 5.37 -2.56
C GLY A 64 -16.62 5.00 -2.16
N TRP A 65 -16.44 4.42 -0.97
CA TRP A 65 -15.13 4.07 -0.41
C TRP A 65 -15.05 2.59 -0.04
N THR A 66 -13.84 2.06 -0.12
CA THR A 66 -13.44 0.86 0.61
C THR A 66 -12.41 1.21 1.65
N PHE A 67 -12.25 0.35 2.65
CA PHE A 67 -11.34 0.56 3.77
C PHE A 67 -10.39 -0.62 3.85
N LEU A 68 -9.10 -0.33 3.84
CA LEU A 68 -8.03 -1.31 3.98
C LEU A 68 -7.19 -0.96 5.20
N GLU A 69 -7.06 -1.90 6.13
CA GLU A 69 -6.03 -1.83 7.16
C GLU A 69 -4.99 -2.91 6.91
N VAL A 70 -3.71 -2.57 6.99
CA VAL A 70 -2.60 -3.54 6.93
C VAL A 70 -1.64 -3.26 8.07
N GLN A 71 -1.19 -4.33 8.73
CA GLN A 71 -0.30 -4.28 9.88
C GLN A 71 0.81 -5.32 9.70
N SER A 72 1.98 -5.09 10.29
CA SER A 72 3.08 -6.05 10.30
C SER A 72 3.64 -6.29 11.69
N ASN A 73 4.31 -7.43 11.86
CA ASN A 73 4.89 -7.87 13.11
C ASN A 73 6.36 -7.47 13.22
N GLY A 74 6.68 -6.58 14.15
CA GLY A 74 8.03 -6.07 14.39
C GLY A 74 9.03 -7.08 14.95
N SER A 75 8.60 -8.33 15.18
CA SER A 75 9.52 -9.43 15.52
C SER A 75 10.22 -10.02 14.29
N TYR A 76 9.81 -9.64 13.08
CA TYR A 76 10.41 -10.10 11.81
C TYR A 76 11.31 -9.01 11.20
N ALA A 77 12.22 -9.41 10.31
CA ALA A 77 13.04 -8.45 9.55
C ALA A 77 12.16 -7.49 8.73
N ASP A 78 12.58 -6.23 8.63
CA ASP A 78 11.82 -5.17 7.95
C ASP A 78 11.50 -5.53 6.49
N ASP A 79 12.42 -6.18 5.77
CA ASP A 79 12.19 -6.72 4.41
C ASP A 79 11.01 -7.68 4.35
N ALA A 80 10.95 -8.62 5.29
CA ALA A 80 9.88 -9.61 5.35
C ALA A 80 8.55 -8.94 5.68
N GLN A 81 8.56 -7.96 6.59
CA GLN A 81 7.40 -7.15 6.93
C GLN A 81 6.86 -6.38 5.71
N ALA A 82 7.73 -5.65 5.01
CA ALA A 82 7.37 -4.84 3.85
C ALA A 82 6.84 -5.71 2.70
N TYR A 83 7.58 -6.76 2.33
CA TYR A 83 7.16 -7.69 1.27
C TYR A 83 5.84 -8.38 1.61
N ALA A 84 5.67 -8.86 2.85
CA ALA A 84 4.43 -9.49 3.28
C ALA A 84 3.25 -8.51 3.31
N ALA A 85 3.46 -7.27 3.73
CA ALA A 85 2.42 -6.24 3.74
C ALA A 85 1.91 -5.96 2.32
N GLY A 86 2.81 -5.84 1.34
CA GLY A 86 2.44 -5.68 -0.07
C GLY A 86 1.63 -6.87 -0.60
N ALA A 87 2.07 -8.10 -0.30
CA ALA A 87 1.36 -9.31 -0.73
C ALA A 87 -0.04 -9.43 -0.10
N VAL A 88 -0.19 -9.10 1.20
CA VAL A 88 -1.48 -9.09 1.90
C VAL A 88 -2.42 -8.03 1.32
N GLU A 89 -1.93 -6.83 1.03
CA GLU A 89 -2.72 -5.79 0.36
C GLU A 89 -3.21 -6.29 -1.00
N ALA A 90 -2.30 -6.74 -1.86
CA ALA A 90 -2.64 -7.23 -3.19
C ALA A 90 -3.66 -8.37 -3.14
N HIS A 91 -3.58 -9.25 -2.14
CA HIS A 91 -4.54 -10.32 -1.95
C HIS A 91 -5.94 -9.79 -1.62
N LEU A 92 -6.05 -8.92 -0.62
CA LEU A 92 -7.31 -8.35 -0.17
C LEU A 92 -7.95 -7.43 -1.22
N THR A 93 -7.15 -6.75 -2.03
CA THR A 93 -7.64 -5.75 -3.00
C THR A 93 -7.56 -6.21 -4.46
N HIS A 94 -7.25 -7.48 -4.73
CA HIS A 94 -6.97 -7.99 -6.07
C HIS A 94 -8.04 -7.61 -7.10
N ASP A 95 -9.31 -7.80 -6.76
CA ASP A 95 -10.45 -7.49 -7.64
C ASP A 95 -10.55 -5.99 -7.97
N LEU A 96 -10.30 -5.11 -7.00
CA LEU A 96 -10.26 -3.66 -7.23
C LEU A 96 -9.04 -3.25 -8.05
N MET A 97 -7.87 -3.85 -7.81
CA MET A 97 -6.67 -3.59 -8.60
C MET A 97 -6.88 -3.97 -10.08
N GLU A 98 -7.48 -5.12 -10.36
CA GLU A 98 -7.83 -5.51 -11.73
C GLU A 98 -8.80 -4.51 -12.38
N LYS A 99 -9.86 -4.11 -11.67
CA LYS A 99 -10.82 -3.12 -12.19
C LYS A 99 -10.16 -1.76 -12.44
N GLN A 100 -9.32 -1.29 -11.52
CA GLN A 100 -8.62 -0.02 -11.65
C GLN A 100 -7.61 -0.06 -12.80
N TYR A 101 -6.86 -1.15 -12.96
CA TYR A 101 -5.98 -1.34 -14.11
C TYR A 101 -6.76 -1.30 -15.43
N ASN A 102 -7.91 -1.95 -15.48
CA ASN A 102 -8.76 -1.96 -16.67
C ASN A 102 -9.31 -0.56 -16.98
N ASN A 103 -9.73 0.18 -15.97
CA ASN A 103 -10.22 1.55 -16.13
C ASN A 103 -9.12 2.50 -16.62
N MET A 104 -7.93 2.44 -16.02
CA MET A 104 -6.88 3.44 -16.23
C MET A 104 -5.86 3.07 -17.31
N TYR A 105 -5.36 1.82 -17.30
CA TYR A 105 -4.10 1.48 -17.97
C TYR A 105 -4.19 0.44 -19.08
N SER A 106 -5.26 -0.37 -19.12
CA SER A 106 -5.40 -1.46 -20.11
C SER A 106 -5.30 -1.01 -21.57
N ARG A 107 -5.61 0.26 -21.86
CA ARG A 107 -5.56 0.86 -23.19
C ARG A 107 -4.57 2.02 -23.30
N TYR A 108 -3.78 2.27 -22.26
CA TYR A 108 -2.95 3.46 -22.15
C TYR A 108 -1.88 3.58 -23.25
N CYS A 109 -1.40 2.45 -23.76
CA CYS A 109 -0.44 2.37 -24.86
C CYS A 109 -1.05 2.15 -26.25
N ASN A 110 -2.38 2.06 -26.37
CA ASN A 110 -3.03 1.81 -27.64
C ASN A 110 -2.79 2.97 -28.61
N GLY A 111 -2.24 2.69 -29.79
CA GLY A 111 -1.89 3.72 -30.76
C GLY A 111 -0.69 4.59 -30.37
N GLN A 112 0.02 4.27 -29.27
CA GLN A 112 1.15 5.05 -28.73
C GLN A 112 2.45 4.22 -28.57
N PRO A 113 2.81 3.32 -29.50
CA PRO A 113 3.93 2.38 -29.28
C PRO A 113 5.27 3.08 -29.03
N GLU A 114 5.57 4.16 -29.77
CA GLU A 114 6.84 4.90 -29.61
C GLU A 114 6.93 5.62 -28.26
N TYR A 115 5.81 6.18 -27.77
CA TYR A 115 5.76 6.80 -26.45
C TYR A 115 5.97 5.75 -25.36
N CYS A 116 5.27 4.61 -25.45
CA CYS A 116 5.39 3.56 -24.44
C CYS A 116 6.76 2.87 -24.45
N GLU A 117 7.44 2.79 -25.60
CA GLU A 117 8.85 2.36 -25.66
C GLU A 117 9.76 3.33 -24.88
N ARG A 118 9.58 4.65 -25.08
CA ARG A 118 10.34 5.66 -24.34
C ARG A 118 10.06 5.62 -22.84
N LEU A 119 8.78 5.47 -22.46
CA LEU A 119 8.37 5.37 -21.07
C LEU A 119 8.95 4.13 -20.41
N LEU A 120 8.81 2.95 -21.03
CA LEU A 120 9.36 1.70 -20.51
C LEU A 120 10.87 1.80 -20.33
N LYS A 121 11.59 2.37 -21.31
CA LYS A 121 13.03 2.62 -21.21
C LYS A 121 13.38 3.52 -20.02
N PHE A 122 12.67 4.63 -19.85
CA PHE A 122 12.90 5.56 -18.75
C PHE A 122 12.67 4.89 -17.39
N LEU A 123 11.55 4.17 -17.24
CA LEU A 123 11.21 3.49 -16.00
C LEU A 123 12.19 2.37 -15.66
N LEU A 124 12.62 1.56 -16.64
CA LEU A 124 13.63 0.52 -16.42
C LEU A 124 14.98 1.11 -15.98
N GLN A 125 15.41 2.22 -16.59
CA GLN A 125 16.64 2.90 -16.19
C GLN A 125 16.54 3.47 -14.76
N ASN A 126 15.38 4.03 -14.40
CA ASN A 126 15.14 4.52 -13.04
C ASN A 126 15.11 3.38 -12.02
N LEU A 127 14.46 2.26 -12.35
CA LEU A 127 14.43 1.06 -11.51
C LEU A 127 15.83 0.48 -11.32
N GLU A 128 16.64 0.38 -12.37
CA GLU A 128 18.02 -0.09 -12.29
C GLU A 128 18.85 0.82 -11.38
N TYR A 129 18.75 2.14 -11.56
CA TYR A 129 19.41 3.10 -10.67
C TYR A 129 18.97 2.92 -9.22
N SER A 130 17.66 2.90 -8.97
CA SER A 130 17.11 2.79 -7.62
C SER A 130 17.57 1.51 -6.93
N ASN A 131 17.38 0.34 -7.56
CA ASN A 131 17.84 -0.96 -7.07
C ASN A 131 19.37 -1.01 -6.84
N SER A 132 20.17 -0.28 -7.63
CA SER A 132 21.61 -0.21 -7.41
C SER A 132 21.96 0.58 -6.14
N GLN A 133 21.25 1.69 -5.90
CA GLN A 133 21.55 2.58 -4.79
C GLN A 133 21.02 2.03 -3.46
N GLU A 134 19.78 1.52 -3.42
CA GLU A 134 19.25 0.89 -2.21
C GLU A 134 20.13 -0.27 -1.76
N ARG A 135 20.48 -1.22 -2.63
CA ARG A 135 21.35 -2.35 -2.28
C ARG A 135 22.71 -1.94 -1.71
N LEU A 136 23.28 -0.84 -2.21
CA LEU A 136 24.57 -0.34 -1.74
C LEU A 136 24.49 0.34 -0.37
N HIS A 137 23.33 0.89 -0.03
CA HIS A 137 23.20 1.85 1.07
C HIS A 137 22.12 1.49 2.10
N GLU A 138 21.27 0.49 1.86
CA GLU A 138 20.14 0.10 2.73
C GLU A 138 20.54 -0.07 4.19
N SER A 139 21.70 -0.66 4.45
CA SER A 139 22.16 -0.98 5.81
C SER A 139 22.90 0.18 6.50
N THR A 140 23.14 1.29 5.80
CA THR A 140 24.02 2.37 6.26
C THR A 140 23.44 3.77 6.11
N ASP A 141 22.52 3.98 5.17
CA ASP A 141 21.86 5.25 4.90
C ASP A 141 20.35 5.09 5.18
N PRO A 142 19.80 5.81 6.17
CA PRO A 142 18.38 5.72 6.50
C PRO A 142 17.45 6.10 5.35
N TYR A 143 17.88 6.95 4.41
CA TYR A 143 17.09 7.28 3.23
C TYR A 143 16.97 6.06 2.31
N TRP A 144 18.10 5.43 1.97
CA TRP A 144 18.12 4.26 1.09
C TRP A 144 17.50 3.03 1.74
N HIS A 145 17.53 2.91 3.07
CA HIS A 145 16.75 1.91 3.81
C HIS A 145 15.24 2.07 3.56
N MET A 146 14.72 3.30 3.62
CA MET A 146 13.28 3.52 3.37
C MET A 146 12.91 3.27 1.90
N VAL A 147 13.77 3.63 0.95
CA VAL A 147 13.58 3.27 -0.46
C VAL A 147 13.55 1.75 -0.63
N HIS A 148 14.47 1.04 0.03
CA HIS A 148 14.50 -0.43 0.04
C HIS A 148 13.20 -1.05 0.53
N LEU A 149 12.68 -0.59 1.67
CA LEU A 149 11.41 -1.10 2.19
C LEU A 149 10.23 -0.81 1.26
N GLN A 150 10.21 0.35 0.59
CA GLN A 150 9.18 0.66 -0.43
C GLN A 150 9.28 -0.28 -1.63
N MET A 151 10.49 -0.57 -2.11
CA MET A 151 10.73 -1.51 -3.22
C MET A 151 10.35 -2.93 -2.83
N LYS A 152 10.61 -3.36 -1.60
CA LYS A 152 10.17 -4.65 -1.05
C LYS A 152 8.64 -4.76 -0.97
N GLN A 153 7.95 -3.71 -0.49
CA GLN A 153 6.49 -3.69 -0.47
C GLN A 153 5.90 -3.77 -1.89
N LEU A 154 6.45 -3.01 -2.84
CA LEU A 154 6.04 -3.05 -4.23
C LEU A 154 6.31 -4.43 -4.87
N ALA A 155 7.42 -5.09 -4.52
CA ALA A 155 7.72 -6.46 -4.95
C ALA A 155 6.65 -7.46 -4.48
N GLY A 156 6.31 -7.45 -3.20
CA GLY A 156 5.29 -8.35 -2.65
C GLY A 156 3.90 -8.12 -3.25
N LEU A 157 3.52 -6.85 -3.39
CA LEU A 157 2.27 -6.44 -4.06
C LEU A 157 2.24 -6.92 -5.51
N SER A 158 3.31 -6.67 -6.27
CA SER A 158 3.38 -7.05 -7.66
C SER A 158 3.46 -8.55 -7.87
N ASP A 159 4.20 -9.29 -7.05
CA ASP A 159 4.33 -10.73 -7.20
C ASP A 159 2.99 -11.42 -6.96
N HIS A 160 2.24 -10.99 -5.95
CA HIS A 160 0.89 -11.50 -5.72
C HIS A 160 -0.07 -11.13 -6.86
N PHE A 161 -0.08 -9.87 -7.27
CA PHE A 161 -0.98 -9.39 -8.32
C PHE A 161 -0.72 -10.02 -9.70
N GLU A 162 0.53 -10.40 -9.99
CA GLU A 162 0.91 -11.09 -11.22
C GLU A 162 0.90 -12.63 -11.10
N ASN A 163 0.33 -13.18 -10.01
CA ASN A 163 0.28 -14.63 -9.73
C ASN A 163 1.66 -15.32 -9.76
N LYS A 164 2.70 -14.64 -9.29
CA LYS A 164 4.04 -15.20 -9.12
C LYS A 164 4.19 -15.89 -7.77
N THR A 165 5.21 -16.74 -7.67
CA THR A 165 5.63 -17.33 -6.40
C THR A 165 6.09 -16.23 -5.45
N LEU A 166 5.50 -16.18 -4.25
CA LEU A 166 5.86 -15.23 -3.21
C LEU A 166 7.10 -15.70 -2.45
N ASN A 167 8.16 -14.89 -2.48
CA ASN A 167 9.39 -15.14 -1.75
C ASN A 167 9.99 -13.82 -1.29
N ILE A 168 10.31 -13.69 -0.01
CA ILE A 168 10.77 -12.41 0.59
C ILE A 168 12.12 -11.94 0.01
N SER A 169 12.89 -12.84 -0.58
CA SER A 169 14.15 -12.53 -1.26
C SER A 169 13.95 -11.91 -2.64
N ASN A 170 12.72 -11.93 -3.19
CA ASN A 170 12.43 -11.30 -4.48
C ASN A 170 12.68 -9.79 -4.42
N GLU A 171 13.08 -9.24 -5.56
CA GLU A 171 13.38 -7.83 -5.77
C GLU A 171 12.48 -7.28 -6.88
N TYR A 172 12.15 -5.99 -6.82
CA TYR A 172 11.33 -5.34 -7.83
C TYR A 172 12.18 -4.84 -9.02
N LEU A 173 12.39 -5.72 -10.00
CA LEU A 173 13.35 -5.50 -11.09
C LEU A 173 12.73 -5.11 -12.44
N ASN A 174 11.41 -5.22 -12.60
CA ASN A 174 10.73 -5.00 -13.88
C ASN A 174 9.54 -4.07 -13.71
N VAL A 175 9.21 -3.33 -14.77
CA VAL A 175 7.97 -2.54 -14.83
C VAL A 175 6.78 -3.51 -14.92
N THR A 176 5.92 -3.49 -13.90
CA THR A 176 4.69 -4.30 -13.84
C THR A 176 3.46 -3.41 -13.75
N ARG A 177 2.26 -4.01 -13.81
CA ARG A 177 1.00 -3.28 -13.67
C ARG A 177 0.91 -2.54 -12.32
N ALA A 178 1.49 -3.12 -11.28
CA ALA A 178 1.57 -2.52 -9.95
C ALA A 178 2.30 -1.17 -9.92
N LEU A 179 3.38 -1.00 -10.69
CA LEU A 179 4.10 0.27 -10.73
C LEU A 179 3.24 1.38 -11.34
N LEU A 180 2.41 1.08 -12.33
CA LEU A 180 1.56 2.08 -12.98
C LEU A 180 0.61 2.77 -12.00
N PHE A 181 0.10 2.06 -10.98
CA PHE A 181 -0.70 2.67 -9.91
C PHE A 181 0.11 3.66 -9.06
N ASN A 182 1.41 3.40 -8.88
CA ASN A 182 2.28 4.17 -8.01
C ASN A 182 2.94 5.37 -8.69
N ILE A 183 2.97 5.40 -10.03
CA ILE A 183 3.56 6.49 -10.82
C ILE A 183 2.49 7.36 -11.50
N GLU A 184 1.21 7.24 -11.12
CA GLU A 184 0.12 7.99 -11.77
C GLU A 184 0.40 9.49 -11.78
N GLY A 185 0.92 10.03 -10.67
CA GLY A 185 1.35 11.42 -10.56
C GLY A 185 2.53 11.77 -11.46
N ASP A 186 3.58 10.95 -11.49
CA ASP A 186 4.76 11.17 -12.34
C ASP A 186 4.41 11.12 -13.84
N VAL A 187 3.47 10.26 -14.20
CA VAL A 187 3.05 10.08 -15.58
C VAL A 187 2.43 11.36 -16.16
N LEU A 188 1.78 12.20 -15.34
CA LEU A 188 1.26 13.51 -15.74
C LEU A 188 2.34 14.37 -16.43
N ASP A 189 3.56 14.38 -15.88
CA ASP A 189 4.68 15.13 -16.44
C ASP A 189 5.44 14.33 -17.51
N LEU A 190 5.58 13.01 -17.31
CA LEU A 190 6.30 12.14 -18.25
C LEU A 190 5.61 12.05 -19.61
N GLU A 191 4.27 12.11 -19.69
CA GLU A 191 3.56 12.21 -20.97
C GLU A 191 4.09 13.36 -21.83
N LYS A 192 4.24 14.54 -21.23
CA LYS A 192 4.74 15.73 -21.92
C LYS A 192 6.23 15.62 -22.25
N VAL A 193 7.07 15.22 -21.29
CA VAL A 193 8.52 15.11 -21.47
C VAL A 193 8.88 14.07 -22.53
N LEU A 194 8.19 12.93 -22.51
CA LEU A 194 8.38 11.84 -23.45
C LEU A 194 7.54 11.99 -24.73
N LYS A 195 6.93 13.16 -24.96
CA LYS A 195 6.23 13.51 -26.20
C LYS A 195 5.13 12.52 -26.58
N ARG A 196 4.26 12.17 -25.62
CA ARG A 196 3.00 11.47 -25.92
C ARG A 196 2.17 12.34 -26.88
N VAL A 197 1.52 11.71 -27.85
CA VAL A 197 0.51 12.40 -28.67
C VAL A 197 -0.81 12.40 -27.88
N PRO A 198 -1.44 13.54 -27.59
CA PRO A 198 -2.66 13.57 -26.77
C PRO A 198 -3.80 12.72 -27.36
N ASP A 199 -4.46 11.94 -26.51
CA ASP A 199 -5.64 11.14 -26.84
C ASP A 199 -6.58 11.00 -25.63
N GLU A 200 -7.65 10.19 -25.74
CA GLU A 200 -8.60 9.96 -24.65
C GLU A 200 -8.01 9.25 -23.42
N TYR A 201 -6.83 8.63 -23.56
CA TYR A 201 -6.11 7.94 -22.48
C TYR A 201 -5.03 8.79 -21.83
N SER A 202 -4.74 9.97 -22.36
CA SER A 202 -3.88 10.97 -21.72
C SER A 202 -4.35 11.31 -20.30
N VAL A 203 -3.40 11.53 -19.41
CA VAL A 203 -3.64 11.94 -18.02
C VAL A 203 -3.12 13.35 -17.74
N ASP A 204 -2.23 13.89 -18.57
CA ASP A 204 -1.59 15.22 -18.46
C ASP A 204 -2.56 16.42 -18.47
N GLN A 205 -3.82 16.21 -18.84
CA GLN A 205 -4.88 17.22 -18.80
C GLN A 205 -5.57 17.33 -17.44
N THR A 206 -5.09 16.61 -16.43
CA THR A 206 -5.61 16.66 -15.07
C THR A 206 -5.37 18.04 -14.44
N PRO A 207 -6.42 18.75 -13.98
CA PRO A 207 -6.25 20.04 -13.32
C PRO A 207 -5.65 19.90 -11.92
N ALA A 208 -5.09 20.98 -11.39
CA ALA A 208 -4.57 21.01 -10.02
C ALA A 208 -5.68 20.79 -8.99
N CYS A 209 -5.35 20.06 -7.91
CA CYS A 209 -6.22 19.85 -6.75
C CYS A 209 -6.46 21.15 -5.95
N SER A 210 -7.46 21.11 -5.08
CA SER A 210 -7.76 22.21 -4.15
C SER A 210 -7.46 21.81 -2.70
N ALA A 211 -6.95 22.75 -1.88
CA ALA A 211 -6.70 22.53 -0.46
C ALA A 211 -7.13 23.75 0.37
N LEU A 212 -7.56 23.51 1.62
CA LEU A 212 -7.94 24.54 2.58
C LEU A 212 -7.30 24.26 3.94
N ILE A 213 -6.64 25.28 4.48
CA ILE A 213 -6.16 25.30 5.87
C ILE A 213 -6.94 26.40 6.59
N LYS A 214 -7.70 26.04 7.61
CA LYS A 214 -8.58 26.95 8.34
C LYS A 214 -8.30 26.90 9.83
N VAL A 215 -7.75 27.99 10.36
CA VAL A 215 -7.75 28.24 11.80
C VAL A 215 -9.16 28.71 12.20
N VAL A 216 -9.78 28.02 13.15
CA VAL A 216 -11.13 28.36 13.63
C VAL A 216 -11.09 29.57 14.56
N ALA A 217 -12.27 30.08 14.95
CA ALA A 217 -12.35 31.22 15.87
C ALA A 217 -11.55 30.96 17.15
N ASP A 218 -10.94 32.01 17.69
CA ASP A 218 -10.14 31.98 18.92
C ASP A 218 -8.92 31.04 18.91
N ASN A 219 -8.52 30.53 17.73
CA ASN A 219 -7.43 29.55 17.55
C ASN A 219 -7.66 28.21 18.29
N ASP A 220 -8.91 27.83 18.52
CA ASP A 220 -9.24 26.59 19.24
C ASP A 220 -8.86 25.32 18.47
N ASP A 221 -8.74 25.41 17.14
CA ASP A 221 -8.45 24.30 16.25
C ASP A 221 -7.86 24.77 14.89
N ILE A 222 -7.25 23.83 14.16
CA ILE A 222 -6.80 24.01 12.78
C ILE A 222 -7.36 22.87 11.93
N LEU A 223 -8.25 23.20 11.00
CA LEU A 223 -8.82 22.25 10.05
C LEU A 223 -7.98 22.20 8.78
N PHE A 224 -7.75 20.99 8.27
CA PHE A 224 -7.09 20.72 7.00
C PHE A 224 -8.06 19.96 6.10
N ALA A 225 -8.27 20.44 4.87
CA ALA A 225 -9.08 19.77 3.87
C ALA A 225 -8.38 19.77 2.51
N HIS A 226 -8.60 18.71 1.74
CA HIS A 226 -8.09 18.53 0.39
C HIS A 226 -9.17 17.92 -0.50
N ASP A 227 -9.28 18.43 -1.72
CA ASP A 227 -10.21 17.96 -2.75
C ASP A 227 -9.40 17.60 -4.00
N ALA A 228 -9.31 16.30 -4.28
CA ALA A 228 -8.53 15.79 -5.40
C ALA A 228 -9.33 15.93 -6.69
N TRP A 229 -8.75 16.60 -7.69
CA TRP A 229 -9.36 16.72 -9.00
C TRP A 229 -8.67 15.73 -9.94
N PHE A 230 -9.41 14.72 -10.39
CA PHE A 230 -8.87 13.68 -11.26
C PHE A 230 -9.91 13.10 -12.21
N LEU A 231 -9.47 12.20 -13.08
CA LEU A 231 -10.31 11.54 -14.07
C LEU A 231 -11.39 10.68 -13.40
N TYR A 232 -12.64 10.75 -13.87
CA TYR A 232 -13.74 9.93 -13.31
C TYR A 232 -13.50 8.42 -13.38
N ARG A 233 -12.71 7.95 -14.36
CA ARG A 233 -12.34 6.54 -14.46
C ARG A 233 -11.39 6.05 -13.34
N SER A 234 -10.86 6.96 -12.52
CA SER A 234 -10.03 6.63 -11.34
C SER A 234 -10.83 6.40 -10.05
N MET A 235 -12.17 6.57 -10.06
CA MET A 235 -12.98 6.66 -8.84
C MET A 235 -13.23 5.33 -8.10
N LEU A 236 -12.36 4.34 -8.24
CA LEU A 236 -12.29 3.21 -7.29
C LEU A 236 -11.36 3.62 -6.16
N ARG A 237 -11.92 3.82 -4.96
CA ARG A 237 -11.20 4.46 -3.86
C ARG A 237 -11.02 3.50 -2.69
N ILE A 238 -9.81 3.49 -2.13
CA ILE A 238 -9.47 2.77 -0.92
C ILE A 238 -8.89 3.77 0.08
N GLU A 239 -9.54 3.93 1.24
CA GLU A 239 -8.92 4.57 2.39
C GLU A 239 -8.02 3.53 3.08
N LYS A 240 -6.72 3.84 3.17
CA LYS A 240 -5.70 2.90 3.64
C LYS A 240 -5.13 3.34 4.99
N LYS A 241 -4.95 2.38 5.88
CA LYS A 241 -4.26 2.56 7.16
C LYS A 241 -3.19 1.49 7.32
N TYR A 242 -1.94 1.93 7.35
CA TYR A 242 -0.79 1.07 7.57
C TYR A 242 -0.27 1.24 9.00
N THR A 243 -0.02 0.12 9.67
CA THR A 243 0.62 0.11 11.00
C THR A 243 1.85 -0.78 10.95
N PHE A 244 3.00 -0.17 10.65
CA PHE A 244 4.27 -0.87 10.54
C PHE A 244 5.22 -0.45 11.66
N PRO A 245 5.80 -1.39 12.42
CA PRO A 245 6.87 -1.13 13.36
C PRO A 245 8.24 -1.09 12.65
N CYS A 246 8.36 -0.31 11.58
CA CYS A 246 9.62 -0.17 10.83
C CYS A 246 10.73 0.41 11.71
N THR A 247 11.94 -0.14 11.59
CA THR A 247 13.10 0.41 12.30
C THR A 247 13.70 1.57 11.52
N HIS A 248 13.87 2.72 12.15
CA HIS A 248 14.75 3.76 11.61
C HIS A 248 16.19 3.37 11.92
N ILE A 249 17.04 3.31 10.89
CA ILE A 249 18.49 3.28 11.11
C ILE A 249 18.84 4.63 11.75
N GLU A 250 19.19 4.62 13.02
CA GLU A 250 19.50 5.84 13.76
C GLU A 250 20.79 6.46 13.22
N SER A 251 20.67 7.57 12.48
CA SER A 251 21.77 8.52 12.31
C SER A 251 21.63 9.75 13.21
N VAL A 252 20.42 10.07 13.70
CA VAL A 252 20.15 11.11 14.72
C VAL A 252 18.84 10.80 15.44
N ASN A 253 18.83 10.89 16.78
CA ASN A 253 17.65 10.72 17.65
C ASN A 253 16.46 11.59 17.20
N TYR A 254 15.44 10.98 16.59
CA TYR A 254 14.10 11.55 16.45
C TYR A 254 13.07 10.64 17.13
N PRO A 255 12.07 11.19 17.85
CA PRO A 255 11.06 10.39 18.53
C PRO A 255 10.22 9.58 17.55
N ARG A 256 10.00 8.30 17.88
CA ARG A 256 9.22 7.32 17.10
C ARG A 256 7.76 7.76 16.93
N SER A 257 7.32 8.06 15.71
CA SER A 257 5.89 8.09 15.37
C SER A 257 5.44 6.70 14.91
N HIS A 258 4.51 6.09 15.64
CA HIS A 258 4.06 4.71 15.41
C HIS A 258 2.94 4.56 14.36
N ASN A 259 2.52 5.65 13.72
CA ASN A 259 1.48 5.64 12.69
C ASN A 259 1.98 6.34 11.43
N GLN A 260 2.11 5.62 10.32
CA GLN A 260 2.25 6.21 8.99
C GLN A 260 0.97 5.96 8.21
N HIS A 261 0.18 7.01 7.98
CA HIS A 261 -0.87 6.98 6.98
C HIS A 261 -0.21 7.21 5.62
N VAL A 262 0.19 6.13 4.95
CA VAL A 262 0.64 6.22 3.56
C VAL A 262 -0.60 6.20 2.68
N PHE A 263 -0.97 7.36 2.13
CA PHE A 263 -1.92 7.44 1.02
C PHE A 263 -1.18 7.00 -0.24
N ILE A 264 -1.33 5.73 -0.62
CA ILE A 264 -1.10 5.29 -1.99
C ILE A 264 -2.48 5.34 -2.68
N PRO A 265 -2.71 6.26 -3.63
CA PRO A 265 -4.01 6.43 -4.30
C PRO A 265 -4.53 5.16 -4.96
#